data_AF-A0A440VNR2-F1
#
_entry.id   AF-A0A440VNR2-F1
#
_cell.length_a   1.000
_cell.length_b   1.000
_cell.length_c   1.000
_cell.angle_alpha   90.00
_cell.angle_beta   90.00
_cell.angle_gamma   90.00
#
_symmetry.space_group_name_H-M   'P 1'
#
loop_
_entity.id
_entity.type
_entity.pdbx_description
1 polymer ?
#
loop_
_entity_poly.entity_id
_entity_poly.type
_entity_poly.pdbx_seq_one_letter_code
_entity_poly.pdbx_strand_id
1 'polypeptide(L)'
;MTALSVLDLSPITQGSDASRSLANSLDLACHAERLGYKRYWLAEHHNMPGIASAATSVVIAHIAGGTKTIRVGAGGIMLPNHAPLMIAEQFGTLAALFPGRIDLGLGRAPGTDMMTARALRRNLEASDNFPQDVVELMGYFQPAEEGQRIRAVPGEGQDVPVWILGSSLYGAQLAALLGLPYAFASHFAPAELDHALEVYRTRFQPSAQLDKPYVMLGLNVFAAPTDAEAKLLFTSLQQAFVNLRSGRPGQLPPPVENYDRDLDPVARSMLAQALSCAVVGAPETVRQGIDAFVRRTGADELMVTVRPHRAGALLRDPRGRAQIDVASRLTAGRLSTGGRKRSRKTHLSEAPRNSVRRHSRPDHSDCDVFARAGFTSVRAYRAANRPQNWRFSTVPGRGSAWWMRCAGCLRLVPPVLIYAPTARP
;
A
#
# COMPACT_ATOMS: atom_id res chain seq x y z
N MET A 1 11.08 -4.79 -18.72
CA MET A 1 12.04 -4.30 -17.70
C MET A 1 11.22 -3.97 -16.48
N THR A 2 11.60 -4.46 -15.29
CA THR A 2 10.86 -4.20 -14.04
C THR A 2 10.98 -2.72 -13.69
N ALA A 3 9.85 -2.07 -13.44
CA ALA A 3 9.82 -0.65 -13.08
C ALA A 3 10.39 -0.45 -11.66
N LEU A 4 10.99 0.71 -11.41
CA LEU A 4 11.46 1.10 -10.09
C LEU A 4 10.67 2.28 -9.55
N SER A 5 10.39 2.23 -8.26
CA SER A 5 9.57 3.18 -7.52
C SER A 5 10.16 3.41 -6.14
N VAL A 6 9.78 4.51 -5.48
CA VAL A 6 10.31 4.89 -4.16
C VAL A 6 9.20 4.84 -3.13
N LEU A 7 9.45 4.16 -2.00
CA LEU A 7 8.65 4.28 -0.79
C LEU A 7 9.43 5.07 0.24
N ASP A 8 8.90 6.24 0.57
CA ASP A 8 9.45 7.15 1.54
C ASP A 8 8.58 7.16 2.81
N LEU A 9 9.25 7.03 3.95
CA LEU A 9 8.61 7.10 5.27
C LEU A 9 8.79 8.50 5.89
N SER A 10 9.37 9.45 5.15
CA SER A 10 9.79 10.76 5.66
C SER A 10 10.50 10.64 7.02
N PRO A 11 11.67 9.96 7.07
CA PRO A 11 12.31 9.65 8.34
C PRO A 11 12.84 10.90 9.04
N ILE A 12 12.42 11.08 10.30
CA ILE A 12 13.01 12.07 11.20
C ILE A 12 14.27 11.45 11.81
N THR A 13 15.42 12.02 11.46
CA THR A 13 16.75 11.55 11.88
C THR A 13 17.14 12.14 13.22
N GLN A 14 18.01 11.46 13.97
CA GLN A 14 18.48 11.97 15.25
C GLN A 14 19.18 13.34 15.08
N GLY A 15 18.75 14.32 15.88
CA GLY A 15 19.23 15.69 15.78
C GLY A 15 18.57 16.52 14.67
N SER A 16 17.48 16.02 14.07
CA SER A 16 16.67 16.72 13.07
C SER A 16 15.21 16.83 13.53
N ASP A 17 14.39 17.50 12.73
CA ASP A 17 12.95 17.68 12.96
C ASP A 17 12.09 17.27 11.73
N ALA A 18 10.77 17.34 11.89
CA ALA A 18 9.80 17.02 10.85
C ALA A 18 9.88 17.97 9.64
N SER A 19 10.10 19.27 9.87
CA SER A 19 10.23 20.27 8.81
C SER A 19 11.37 19.92 7.85
N ARG A 20 12.54 19.58 8.41
CA ARG A 20 13.69 19.15 7.64
C ARG A 20 13.43 17.83 6.94
N SER A 21 12.77 16.88 7.61
CA SER A 21 12.40 15.59 7.00
C SER A 21 11.52 15.77 5.76
N LEU A 22 10.48 16.61 5.83
CA LEU A 22 9.57 16.85 4.71
C LEU A 22 10.26 17.57 3.54
N ALA A 23 11.15 18.52 3.83
CA ALA A 23 11.98 19.15 2.81
C ALA A 23 12.89 18.13 2.10
N ASN A 24 13.47 17.19 2.85
CA ASN A 24 14.29 16.12 2.28
C ASN A 24 13.45 15.15 1.41
N SER A 25 12.21 14.84 1.82
CA SER A 25 11.28 14.05 1.00
C SER A 25 11.01 14.71 -0.36
N LEU A 26 10.83 16.05 -0.38
CA LEU A 26 10.65 16.76 -1.65
C LEU A 26 11.91 16.70 -2.53
N ASP A 27 13.08 16.95 -1.95
CA ASP A 27 14.36 16.83 -2.66
C ASP A 27 14.54 15.42 -3.25
N LEU A 28 14.15 14.39 -2.49
CA LEU A 28 14.20 12.98 -2.88
C LEU A 28 13.26 12.69 -4.06
N ALA A 29 12.02 13.17 -3.99
CA ALA A 29 11.03 12.98 -5.04
C ALA A 29 11.45 13.65 -6.35
N CYS A 30 11.93 14.90 -6.28
CA CYS A 30 12.50 15.61 -7.43
C CYS A 30 13.68 14.86 -8.04
N HIS A 31 14.52 14.23 -7.21
CA HIS A 31 15.64 13.43 -7.68
C HIS A 31 15.20 12.13 -8.34
N ALA A 32 14.28 11.39 -7.72
CA ALA A 32 13.70 10.17 -8.26
C ALA A 32 13.01 10.43 -9.61
N GLU A 33 12.30 11.55 -9.75
CA GLU A 33 11.71 11.99 -11.01
C GLU A 33 12.76 12.17 -12.12
N ARG A 34 13.86 12.89 -11.84
CA ARG A 34 14.95 13.08 -12.82
C ARG A 34 15.60 11.76 -13.27
N LEU A 35 15.56 10.75 -12.40
CA LEU A 35 16.11 9.42 -12.67
C LEU A 35 15.12 8.48 -13.35
N GLY A 36 13.89 8.92 -13.60
CA GLY A 36 12.88 8.14 -14.31
C GLY A 36 12.18 7.07 -13.46
N TYR A 37 12.16 7.23 -12.13
CA TYR A 37 11.32 6.39 -11.27
C TYR A 37 9.85 6.54 -11.64
N LYS A 38 9.11 5.43 -11.58
CA LYS A 38 7.70 5.38 -12.01
C LYS A 38 6.78 6.09 -11.02
N ARG A 39 6.98 5.88 -9.72
CA ARG A 39 6.19 6.52 -8.66
C ARG A 39 6.97 6.77 -7.38
N TYR A 40 6.43 7.67 -6.57
CA TYR A 40 6.91 8.05 -5.25
C TYR A 40 5.77 7.95 -4.24
N TRP A 41 5.87 7.01 -3.30
CA TRP A 41 4.83 6.73 -2.32
C TRP A 41 5.25 7.13 -0.91
N LEU A 42 4.28 7.64 -0.15
CA LEU A 42 4.44 8.01 1.25
C LEU A 42 3.72 6.98 2.13
N ALA A 43 4.39 6.52 3.19
CA ALA A 43 3.79 5.61 4.16
C ALA A 43 3.02 6.37 5.26
N GLU A 44 1.89 5.82 5.70
CA GLU A 44 1.15 6.36 6.85
C GLU A 44 1.59 5.67 8.15
N HIS A 45 2.07 6.44 9.13
CA HIS A 45 2.32 5.97 10.51
C HIS A 45 1.92 7.03 11.52
N HIS A 46 1.33 6.61 12.64
CA HIS A 46 0.87 7.50 13.70
C HIS A 46 1.63 7.26 15.00
N ASN A 47 1.82 8.32 15.79
CA ASN A 47 2.54 8.28 17.07
C ASN A 47 3.93 7.60 16.97
N MET A 48 4.62 7.81 15.83
CA MET A 48 5.95 7.27 15.60
C MET A 48 6.95 8.42 15.45
N PRO A 49 7.73 8.75 16.50
CA PRO A 49 8.59 9.95 16.52
C PRO A 49 9.63 10.04 15.40
N GLY A 50 9.94 8.92 14.74
CA GLY A 50 10.86 8.84 13.62
C GLY A 50 10.23 9.03 12.23
N ILE A 51 8.94 9.33 12.12
CA ILE A 51 8.21 9.42 10.83
C ILE A 51 7.40 10.71 10.77
N ALA A 52 7.63 11.53 9.72
CA ALA A 52 6.96 12.82 9.54
C ALA A 52 5.68 12.76 8.68
N SER A 53 5.33 11.60 8.12
CA SER A 53 4.30 11.46 7.08
C SER A 53 2.91 11.05 7.57
N ALA A 54 2.56 11.30 8.84
CA ALA A 54 1.26 10.89 9.42
C ALA A 54 0.04 11.50 8.71
N ALA A 55 0.12 12.78 8.32
CA ALA A 55 -0.90 13.47 7.53
C ALA A 55 -0.69 13.20 6.02
N THR A 56 -0.78 11.93 5.63
CA THR A 56 -0.32 11.39 4.34
C THR A 56 -0.79 12.20 3.12
N SER A 57 -2.07 12.57 3.05
CA SER A 57 -2.64 13.33 1.92
C SER A 57 -2.04 14.74 1.79
N VAL A 58 -1.74 15.41 2.91
CA VAL A 58 -1.06 16.72 2.92
C VAL A 58 0.36 16.59 2.39
N VAL A 59 1.09 15.56 2.82
CA VAL A 59 2.45 15.31 2.33
C VAL A 59 2.45 14.94 0.86
N ILE A 60 1.50 14.13 0.39
CA ILE A 60 1.33 13.84 -1.04
C ILE A 60 1.12 15.13 -1.84
N ALA A 61 0.26 16.05 -1.38
CA ALA A 61 0.05 17.33 -2.05
C ALA A 61 1.34 18.15 -2.16
N HIS A 62 2.14 18.20 -1.08
CA HIS A 62 3.44 18.88 -1.07
C HIS A 62 4.40 18.30 -2.11
N ILE A 63 4.53 16.98 -2.16
CA ILE A 63 5.43 16.29 -3.09
C ILE A 63 4.95 16.39 -4.53
N ALA A 64 3.64 16.20 -4.77
CA ALA A 64 3.04 16.30 -6.10
C ALA A 64 3.15 17.73 -6.66
N GLY A 65 3.01 18.76 -5.82
CA GLY A 65 3.19 20.17 -6.20
C GLY A 65 4.64 20.55 -6.52
N GLY A 66 5.62 19.85 -5.94
CA GLY A 66 7.03 20.09 -6.23
C GLY A 66 7.64 19.23 -7.34
N THR A 67 6.88 18.29 -7.90
CA THR A 67 7.30 17.40 -9.00
C THR A 67 6.38 17.56 -10.22
N LYS A 68 6.78 17.10 -11.40
CA LYS A 68 6.04 17.38 -12.66
C LYS A 68 5.38 16.17 -13.31
N THR A 69 6.06 15.03 -13.31
CA THR A 69 5.72 13.85 -14.11
C THR A 69 5.63 12.56 -13.31
N ILE A 70 6.41 12.42 -12.23
CA ILE A 70 6.38 11.20 -11.42
C ILE A 70 4.99 11.02 -10.78
N ARG A 71 4.50 9.78 -10.70
CA ARG A 71 3.27 9.51 -9.93
C ARG A 71 3.56 9.67 -8.45
N VAL A 72 2.62 10.21 -7.68
CA VAL A 72 2.75 10.40 -6.24
C VAL A 72 1.54 9.78 -5.54
N GLY A 73 1.74 9.13 -4.40
CA GLY A 73 0.61 8.48 -3.75
C GLY A 73 0.90 7.93 -2.38
N ALA A 74 -0.07 7.17 -1.87
CA ALA A 74 0.08 6.49 -0.60
C ALA A 74 0.60 5.08 -0.80
N GLY A 75 1.59 4.69 0.00
CA GLY A 75 2.08 3.31 0.11
C GLY A 75 2.01 2.77 1.55
N GLY A 76 0.91 2.88 2.30
CA GLY A 76 -0.48 3.16 1.91
C GLY A 76 -1.26 3.86 3.03
N ILE A 77 -2.49 4.27 2.74
CA ILE A 77 -3.46 4.71 3.74
C ILE A 77 -3.88 3.51 4.58
N MET A 78 -3.80 3.63 5.91
CA MET A 78 -4.26 2.59 6.82
C MET A 78 -5.77 2.70 6.96
N LEU A 79 -6.51 2.24 5.94
CA LEU A 79 -7.94 2.50 5.76
C LEU A 79 -8.79 2.27 7.01
N PRO A 80 -8.55 1.23 7.86
CA PRO A 80 -9.35 1.04 9.07
C PRO A 80 -9.25 2.18 10.11
N ASN A 81 -8.32 3.12 9.95
CA ASN A 81 -8.20 4.32 10.78
C ASN A 81 -9.04 5.49 10.27
N HIS A 82 -9.69 5.36 9.10
CA HIS A 82 -10.36 6.46 8.40
C HIS A 82 -11.76 6.07 7.93
N ALA A 83 -12.63 7.08 7.76
CA ALA A 83 -13.87 6.88 7.04
C ALA A 83 -13.60 6.81 5.52
N PRO A 84 -14.13 5.82 4.78
CA PRO A 84 -13.96 5.71 3.33
C PRO A 84 -14.30 6.98 2.56
N LEU A 85 -15.41 7.65 2.91
CA LEU A 85 -15.82 8.92 2.28
C LEU A 85 -14.73 10.00 2.37
N MET A 86 -14.10 10.14 3.54
CA MET A 86 -13.07 11.16 3.75
C MET A 86 -11.80 10.87 2.96
N ILE A 87 -11.46 9.59 2.78
CA ILE A 87 -10.34 9.19 1.90
C ILE A 87 -10.70 9.45 0.43
N ALA A 88 -11.93 9.18 0.01
CA ALA A 88 -12.40 9.50 -1.33
C ALA A 88 -12.30 11.00 -1.62
N GLU A 89 -12.68 11.84 -0.66
CA GLU A 89 -12.60 13.30 -0.79
C GLU A 89 -11.16 13.81 -0.85
N GLN A 90 -10.28 13.29 0.00
CA GLN A 90 -8.87 13.67 -0.01
C GLN A 90 -8.18 13.28 -1.32
N PHE A 91 -8.35 12.03 -1.76
CA PHE A 91 -7.69 11.56 -2.99
C PHE A 91 -8.38 12.07 -4.25
N GLY A 92 -9.68 12.34 -4.20
CA GLY A 92 -10.40 13.08 -5.23
C GLY A 92 -9.89 14.51 -5.38
N THR A 93 -9.63 15.20 -4.27
CA THR A 93 -8.99 16.53 -4.28
C THR A 93 -7.59 16.45 -4.88
N LEU A 94 -6.78 15.49 -4.45
CA LEU A 94 -5.43 15.28 -5.00
C LEU A 94 -5.48 15.00 -6.50
N ALA A 95 -6.40 14.16 -6.97
CA ALA A 95 -6.55 13.84 -8.39
C ALA A 95 -7.01 15.05 -9.21
N ALA A 96 -7.87 15.91 -8.66
CA ALA A 96 -8.26 17.16 -9.30
C ALA A 96 -7.10 18.17 -9.40
N LEU A 97 -6.25 18.25 -8.36
CA LEU A 97 -5.05 19.11 -8.37
C LEU A 97 -3.95 18.56 -9.28
N PHE A 98 -3.81 17.23 -9.37
CA PHE A 98 -2.73 16.55 -10.08
C PHE A 98 -3.27 15.43 -10.99
N PRO A 99 -3.98 15.77 -12.08
CA PRO A 99 -4.67 14.79 -12.93
C PRO A 99 -3.73 13.70 -13.46
N GLY A 100 -4.17 12.44 -13.32
CA GLY A 100 -3.44 11.28 -13.82
C GLY A 100 -2.14 10.94 -13.08
N ARG A 101 -1.83 11.61 -11.95
CA ARG A 101 -0.57 11.40 -11.20
C ARG A 101 -0.75 10.76 -9.82
N ILE A 102 -1.97 10.60 -9.33
CA ILE A 102 -2.22 10.15 -7.96
C ILE A 102 -2.46 8.64 -7.87
N ASP A 103 -1.79 7.98 -6.91
CA ASP A 103 -2.01 6.58 -6.55
C ASP A 103 -2.59 6.46 -5.14
N LEU A 104 -3.55 5.56 -4.94
CA LEU A 104 -4.14 5.26 -3.63
C LEU A 104 -3.85 3.82 -3.21
N GLY A 105 -2.76 3.61 -2.47
CA GLY A 105 -2.50 2.35 -1.77
C GLY A 105 -3.26 2.25 -0.47
N LEU A 106 -3.89 1.09 -0.23
CA LEU A 106 -4.71 0.80 0.94
C LEU A 106 -4.11 -0.37 1.74
N GLY A 107 -3.91 -0.17 3.04
CA GLY A 107 -3.42 -1.17 3.98
C GLY A 107 -4.40 -1.45 5.11
N ARG A 108 -4.41 -2.69 5.59
CA ARG A 108 -5.27 -3.17 6.71
C ARG A 108 -4.62 -2.96 8.09
N ALA A 109 -3.30 -2.91 8.13
CA ALA A 109 -2.54 -2.77 9.37
C ALA A 109 -2.89 -1.46 10.10
N PRO A 110 -2.65 -1.35 11.42
CA PRO A 110 -2.91 -0.11 12.15
C PRO A 110 -1.93 1.01 11.82
N GLY A 111 -0.72 0.71 11.35
CA GLY A 111 0.34 1.71 11.17
C GLY A 111 0.80 2.38 12.47
N THR A 112 0.41 1.83 13.62
CA THR A 112 0.67 2.38 14.95
C THR A 112 0.39 1.34 16.05
N ASP A 113 0.63 1.69 17.31
CA ASP A 113 0.29 0.89 18.49
C ASP A 113 -1.22 0.89 18.79
N MET A 114 -1.69 -0.04 19.63
CA MET A 114 -3.12 -0.20 19.89
C MET A 114 -3.75 0.95 20.68
N MET A 115 -2.99 1.68 21.51
CA MET A 115 -3.53 2.85 22.22
C MET A 115 -3.77 3.99 21.23
N THR A 116 -2.80 4.24 20.34
CA THR A 116 -2.96 5.23 19.28
C THR A 116 -4.07 4.83 18.30
N ALA A 117 -4.19 3.55 17.93
CA ALA A 117 -5.28 3.08 17.07
C ALA A 117 -6.66 3.37 17.67
N ARG A 118 -6.83 3.24 18.99
CA ARG A 118 -8.06 3.64 19.69
C ARG A 118 -8.30 5.16 19.64
N ALA A 119 -7.24 5.96 19.79
CA ALA A 119 -7.33 7.41 19.68
C ALA A 119 -7.76 7.86 18.27
N LEU A 120 -7.34 7.14 17.23
CA LEU A 120 -7.80 7.30 15.84
C LEU A 120 -9.22 6.79 15.60
N ARG A 121 -9.90 6.29 16.65
CA ARG A 121 -11.24 5.69 16.59
C ARG A 121 -11.33 4.51 15.63
N ARG A 122 -10.24 3.77 15.43
CA ARG A 122 -10.28 2.47 14.74
C ARG A 122 -11.25 1.58 15.50
N ASN A 123 -12.26 1.06 14.80
CA ASN A 123 -13.21 0.16 15.41
C ASN A 123 -12.56 -1.22 15.62
N LEU A 124 -12.18 -1.51 16.87
CA LEU A 124 -11.54 -2.77 17.23
C LEU A 124 -12.56 -3.90 17.52
N GLU A 125 -13.83 -3.54 17.73
CA GLU A 125 -14.91 -4.48 18.07
C GLU A 125 -15.74 -4.90 16.85
N ALA A 126 -15.77 -4.07 15.81
CA ALA A 126 -16.30 -4.48 14.52
C ALA A 126 -15.43 -5.60 13.93
N SER A 127 -16.11 -6.60 13.35
CA SER A 127 -15.50 -7.52 12.40
C SER A 127 -14.62 -6.76 11.40
N ASP A 128 -13.53 -7.37 10.93
CA ASP A 128 -12.62 -6.78 9.95
C ASP A 128 -13.36 -6.32 8.68
N ASN A 129 -13.76 -5.05 8.65
CA ASN A 129 -14.56 -4.43 7.59
C ASN A 129 -13.72 -3.96 6.40
N PHE A 130 -12.41 -4.19 6.43
CA PHE A 130 -11.49 -3.67 5.42
C PHE A 130 -11.92 -3.98 3.97
N PRO A 131 -12.40 -5.19 3.60
CA PRO A 131 -12.92 -5.43 2.24
C PRO A 131 -14.12 -4.57 1.88
N GLN A 132 -15.04 -4.39 2.81
CA GLN A 132 -16.23 -3.57 2.63
C GLN A 132 -15.84 -2.10 2.48
N ASP A 133 -14.93 -1.61 3.31
CA ASP A 133 -14.41 -0.24 3.26
C ASP A 133 -13.71 0.05 1.92
N VAL A 134 -12.94 -0.91 1.40
CA VAL A 134 -12.31 -0.82 0.07
C VAL A 134 -13.37 -0.69 -1.03
N VAL A 135 -14.40 -1.55 -1.01
CA VAL A 135 -15.47 -1.52 -2.02
C VAL A 135 -16.30 -0.25 -1.92
N GLU A 136 -16.59 0.22 -0.70
CA GLU A 136 -17.30 1.47 -0.46
C GLU A 136 -16.49 2.66 -1.01
N LEU A 137 -15.19 2.73 -0.68
CA LEU A 137 -14.26 3.75 -1.18
C LEU A 137 -14.20 3.78 -2.71
N MET A 138 -14.04 2.63 -3.36
CA MET A 138 -14.06 2.53 -4.82
C MET A 138 -15.38 2.99 -5.43
N GLY A 139 -16.49 2.75 -4.72
CA GLY A 139 -17.83 3.23 -5.08
C GLY A 139 -17.92 4.75 -5.08
N TYR A 140 -17.28 5.44 -4.12
CA TYR A 140 -17.28 6.91 -4.06
C TYR A 140 -16.56 7.58 -5.23
N PHE A 141 -15.63 6.88 -5.92
CA PHE A 141 -14.99 7.40 -7.13
C PHE A 141 -15.84 7.22 -8.39
N GLN A 142 -16.92 6.43 -8.35
CA GLN A 142 -17.82 6.31 -9.50
C GLN A 142 -18.66 7.58 -9.69
N PRO A 143 -19.17 7.85 -10.90
CA PRO A 143 -20.17 8.90 -11.10
C PRO A 143 -21.37 8.71 -10.18
N ALA A 144 -21.84 9.78 -9.54
CA ALA A 144 -23.00 9.69 -8.66
C ALA A 144 -24.27 9.29 -9.43
N GLU A 145 -25.07 8.43 -8.82
CA GLU A 145 -26.39 8.05 -9.33
C GLU A 145 -27.43 9.14 -9.02
N GLU A 146 -28.48 9.21 -9.84
CA GLU A 146 -29.59 10.15 -9.61
C GLU A 146 -30.25 9.89 -8.24
N GLY A 147 -30.38 10.95 -7.43
CA GLY A 147 -30.93 10.86 -6.08
C GLY A 147 -29.98 10.32 -5.00
N GLN A 148 -28.70 10.07 -5.34
CA GLN A 148 -27.68 9.68 -4.37
C GLN A 148 -27.45 10.80 -3.33
N ARG A 149 -27.68 10.47 -2.05
CA ARG A 149 -27.63 11.45 -0.95
C ARG A 149 -26.22 11.74 -0.43
N ILE A 150 -25.35 10.74 -0.42
CA ILE A 150 -23.97 10.84 0.07
C ILE A 150 -23.05 10.70 -1.12
N ARG A 151 -22.22 11.73 -1.35
CA ARG A 151 -21.33 11.85 -2.51
C ARG A 151 -19.97 12.33 -2.01
N ALA A 152 -18.89 11.82 -2.59
CA ALA A 152 -17.56 12.35 -2.33
C ALA A 152 -17.32 13.53 -3.27
N VAL A 153 -17.27 14.75 -2.73
CA VAL A 153 -17.06 15.96 -3.53
C VAL A 153 -15.91 16.77 -2.94
N PRO A 154 -14.74 16.84 -3.61
CA PRO A 154 -14.40 16.19 -4.89
C PRO A 154 -14.06 14.71 -4.72
N GLY A 155 -14.40 13.84 -5.68
CA GLY A 155 -14.05 12.42 -5.61
C GLY A 155 -14.86 11.60 -6.61
N GLU A 156 -16.15 11.84 -6.67
CA GLU A 156 -17.01 11.25 -7.68
C GLU A 156 -16.50 11.53 -9.11
N GLY A 157 -16.50 10.50 -9.94
CA GLY A 157 -16.02 10.56 -11.32
C GLY A 157 -14.50 10.76 -11.50
N GLN A 158 -13.71 10.84 -10.42
CA GLN A 158 -12.26 10.92 -10.51
C GLN A 158 -11.65 9.54 -10.78
N ASP A 159 -10.65 9.48 -11.66
CA ASP A 159 -9.86 8.28 -11.89
C ASP A 159 -8.70 8.21 -10.89
N VAL A 160 -8.93 7.51 -9.76
CA VAL A 160 -7.94 7.27 -8.72
C VAL A 160 -7.64 5.77 -8.65
N PRO A 161 -6.52 5.30 -9.23
CA PRO A 161 -6.15 3.89 -9.19
C PRO A 161 -5.92 3.40 -7.76
N VAL A 162 -6.68 2.38 -7.37
CA VAL A 162 -6.57 1.76 -6.04
C VAL A 162 -5.58 0.61 -6.08
N TRP A 163 -4.75 0.50 -5.03
CA TRP A 163 -3.80 -0.58 -4.81
C TRP A 163 -4.08 -1.24 -3.47
N ILE A 164 -3.94 -2.56 -3.40
CA ILE A 164 -3.98 -3.29 -2.14
C ILE A 164 -2.54 -3.54 -1.67
N LEU A 165 -2.24 -3.09 -0.46
CA LEU A 165 -0.98 -3.36 0.20
C LEU A 165 -1.15 -4.47 1.22
N GLY A 166 -0.19 -5.39 1.26
CA GLY A 166 -0.22 -6.51 2.19
C GLY A 166 1.15 -6.98 2.66
N SER A 167 1.13 -7.67 3.79
CA SER A 167 2.25 -8.43 4.33
C SER A 167 1.82 -9.83 4.77
N SER A 168 0.67 -10.28 4.26
CA SER A 168 0.04 -11.56 4.57
C SER A 168 -0.86 -12.00 3.41
N LEU A 169 -1.31 -13.25 3.45
CA LEU A 169 -2.17 -13.86 2.45
C LEU A 169 -3.52 -13.13 2.27
N TYR A 170 -4.01 -12.48 3.31
CA TYR A 170 -5.30 -11.76 3.27
C TYR A 170 -5.32 -10.68 2.17
N GLY A 171 -4.28 -9.84 2.13
CA GLY A 171 -4.20 -8.77 1.13
C GLY A 171 -4.10 -9.34 -0.29
N ALA A 172 -3.37 -10.45 -0.46
CA ALA A 172 -3.25 -11.13 -1.75
C ALA A 172 -4.61 -11.67 -2.24
N GLN A 173 -5.39 -12.28 -1.36
CA GLN A 173 -6.73 -12.79 -1.68
C GLN A 173 -7.69 -11.66 -2.07
N LEU A 174 -7.71 -10.56 -1.30
CA LEU A 174 -8.57 -9.43 -1.59
C LEU A 174 -8.19 -8.76 -2.93
N ALA A 175 -6.90 -8.52 -3.15
CA ALA A 175 -6.41 -7.93 -4.40
C ALA A 175 -6.76 -8.81 -5.61
N ALA A 176 -6.62 -10.12 -5.49
CA ALA A 176 -6.97 -11.09 -6.52
C ALA A 176 -8.47 -11.09 -6.82
N LEU A 177 -9.31 -11.11 -5.79
CA LEU A 177 -10.77 -11.15 -5.92
C LEU A 177 -11.33 -9.88 -6.57
N LEU A 178 -10.77 -8.71 -6.23
CA LEU A 178 -11.20 -7.43 -6.79
C LEU A 178 -10.50 -7.06 -8.10
N GLY A 179 -9.54 -7.87 -8.55
CA GLY A 179 -8.74 -7.58 -9.74
C GLY A 179 -7.91 -6.31 -9.62
N LEU A 180 -7.39 -6.02 -8.42
CA LEU A 180 -6.59 -4.85 -8.12
C LEU A 180 -5.09 -5.17 -8.17
N PRO A 181 -4.23 -4.18 -8.44
CA PRO A 181 -2.79 -4.35 -8.34
C PRO A 181 -2.40 -4.60 -6.88
N TYR A 182 -1.41 -5.48 -6.68
CA TYR A 182 -0.98 -5.92 -5.36
C TYR A 182 0.44 -5.49 -5.04
N ALA A 183 0.63 -4.84 -3.90
CA ALA A 183 1.94 -4.46 -3.38
C ALA A 183 2.27 -5.22 -2.07
N PHE A 184 3.32 -6.03 -2.07
CA PHE A 184 3.73 -6.82 -0.90
C PHE A 184 4.93 -6.18 -0.17
N ALA A 185 4.84 -6.07 1.15
CA ALA A 185 5.83 -5.44 2.01
C ALA A 185 7.01 -6.37 2.39
N SER A 186 7.71 -6.92 1.41
CA SER A 186 8.85 -7.85 1.63
C SER A 186 10.05 -7.20 2.33
N HIS A 187 10.18 -5.87 2.25
CA HIS A 187 11.18 -5.09 2.98
C HIS A 187 10.96 -5.04 4.51
N PHE A 188 9.83 -5.55 5.00
CA PHE A 188 9.46 -5.49 6.42
C PHE A 188 9.02 -6.85 6.97
N ALA A 189 8.24 -7.60 6.18
CA ALA A 189 7.66 -8.88 6.60
C ALA A 189 7.70 -9.90 5.44
N PRO A 190 8.89 -10.46 5.14
CA PRO A 190 9.10 -11.29 3.96
C PRO A 190 8.58 -12.72 4.09
N ALA A 191 8.18 -13.18 5.29
CA ALA A 191 7.89 -14.58 5.58
C ALA A 191 6.83 -15.20 4.65
N GLU A 192 5.77 -14.46 4.34
CA GLU A 192 4.66 -14.93 3.50
C GLU A 192 4.77 -14.51 2.04
N LEU A 193 5.92 -13.98 1.60
CA LEU A 193 6.08 -13.41 0.26
C LEU A 193 5.69 -14.40 -0.83
N ASP A 194 6.31 -15.57 -0.85
CA ASP A 194 6.17 -16.51 -1.96
C ASP A 194 4.73 -17.09 -2.03
N HIS A 195 4.15 -17.44 -0.88
CA HIS A 195 2.74 -17.87 -0.81
C HIS A 195 1.76 -16.76 -1.20
N ALA A 196 2.00 -15.52 -0.78
CA ALA A 196 1.12 -14.41 -1.15
C ALA A 196 1.14 -14.15 -2.67
N LEU A 197 2.31 -14.27 -3.30
CA LEU A 197 2.45 -14.15 -4.75
C LEU A 197 1.71 -15.26 -5.50
N GLU A 198 1.85 -16.50 -5.03
CA GLU A 198 1.13 -17.64 -5.58
C GLU A 198 -0.38 -17.44 -5.47
N VAL A 199 -0.87 -17.11 -4.27
CA VAL A 199 -2.31 -16.86 -4.03
C VAL A 199 -2.85 -15.74 -4.90
N TYR A 200 -2.13 -14.61 -4.98
CA TYR A 200 -2.57 -13.48 -5.80
C TYR A 200 -2.69 -13.87 -7.27
N ARG A 201 -1.66 -14.51 -7.84
CA ARG A 201 -1.62 -14.86 -9.27
C ARG A 201 -2.61 -15.96 -9.64
N THR A 202 -2.77 -16.97 -8.80
CA THR A 202 -3.65 -18.11 -9.06
C THR A 202 -5.13 -17.75 -8.93
N ARG A 203 -5.47 -16.82 -8.03
CA ARG A 203 -6.86 -16.44 -7.77
C ARG A 203 -7.29 -15.14 -8.46
N PHE A 204 -6.41 -14.50 -9.22
CA PHE A 204 -6.68 -13.21 -9.83
C PHE A 204 -7.89 -13.25 -10.77
N GLN A 205 -8.79 -12.28 -10.59
CA GLN A 205 -9.93 -12.05 -11.47
C GLN A 205 -9.73 -10.71 -12.18
N PRO A 206 -9.77 -10.66 -13.53
CA PRO A 206 -9.71 -9.39 -14.25
C PRO A 206 -10.79 -8.40 -13.80
N SER A 207 -10.45 -7.12 -13.79
CA SER A 207 -11.34 -6.01 -13.45
C SER A 207 -11.26 -4.90 -14.50
N ALA A 208 -12.07 -3.84 -14.34
CA ALA A 208 -11.96 -2.66 -15.18
C ALA A 208 -10.58 -1.97 -15.09
N GLN A 209 -9.82 -2.17 -14.01
CA GLN A 209 -8.51 -1.57 -13.81
C GLN A 209 -7.37 -2.45 -14.38
N LEU A 210 -7.52 -3.78 -14.38
CA LEU A 210 -6.45 -4.71 -14.78
C LEU A 210 -6.97 -5.98 -15.46
N ASP A 211 -6.40 -6.30 -16.62
CA ASP A 211 -6.66 -7.55 -17.35
C ASP A 211 -5.86 -8.76 -16.84
N LYS A 212 -4.75 -8.51 -16.14
CA LYS A 212 -3.83 -9.54 -15.64
C LYS A 212 -3.20 -9.12 -14.31
N PRO A 213 -2.70 -10.08 -13.50
CA PRO A 213 -2.05 -9.77 -12.23
C PRO A 213 -0.91 -8.75 -12.42
N TYR A 214 -0.83 -7.77 -11.51
CA TYR A 214 0.28 -6.82 -11.45
C TYR A 214 0.83 -6.78 -10.02
N VAL A 215 2.10 -7.19 -9.87
CA VAL A 215 2.77 -7.34 -8.58
C VAL A 215 3.84 -6.27 -8.41
N MET A 216 3.78 -5.58 -7.28
CA MET A 216 4.83 -4.70 -6.80
C MET A 216 5.42 -5.22 -5.50
N LEU A 217 6.75 -5.25 -5.38
CA LEU A 217 7.43 -5.74 -4.18
C LEU A 217 8.27 -4.66 -3.51
N GLY A 218 8.06 -4.48 -2.22
CA GLY A 218 8.88 -3.61 -1.41
C GLY A 218 10.27 -4.20 -1.17
N LEU A 219 11.33 -3.45 -1.45
CA LEU A 219 12.72 -3.91 -1.33
C LEU A 219 13.56 -2.88 -0.57
N ASN A 220 14.25 -3.30 0.50
CA ASN A 220 15.28 -2.45 1.11
C ASN A 220 16.51 -2.46 0.20
N VAL A 221 16.93 -1.29 -0.30
CA VAL A 221 18.16 -1.16 -1.07
C VAL A 221 19.07 -0.15 -0.41
N PHE A 222 20.25 -0.59 -0.01
CA PHE A 222 21.30 0.26 0.55
C PHE A 222 22.51 0.17 -0.37
N ALA A 223 22.65 1.16 -1.25
CA ALA A 223 23.78 1.27 -2.14
C ALA A 223 24.78 2.33 -1.67
N ALA A 224 26.06 2.03 -1.81
CA ALA A 224 27.16 2.96 -1.58
C ALA A 224 28.30 2.65 -2.57
N PRO A 225 29.35 3.49 -2.69
CA PRO A 225 30.52 3.17 -3.49
C PRO A 225 31.17 1.82 -3.19
N THR A 226 31.09 1.34 -1.94
CA THR A 226 31.65 0.05 -1.51
C THR A 226 30.66 -0.77 -0.70
N ASP A 227 30.85 -2.11 -0.67
CA ASP A 227 30.01 -3.00 0.15
C ASP A 227 30.12 -2.69 1.65
N ALA A 228 31.32 -2.29 2.12
CA ALA A 228 31.54 -1.94 3.51
C ALA A 228 30.75 -0.68 3.92
N GLU A 229 30.77 0.35 3.08
CA GLU A 229 30.02 1.58 3.34
C GLU A 229 28.50 1.33 3.27
N ALA A 230 28.04 0.51 2.33
CA ALA A 230 26.62 0.14 2.23
C ALA A 230 26.14 -0.59 3.49
N LYS A 231 26.94 -1.53 4.00
CA LYS A 231 26.68 -2.24 5.26
C LYS A 231 26.65 -1.29 6.46
N LEU A 232 27.58 -0.34 6.53
CA LEU A 232 27.56 0.70 7.56
C LEU A 232 26.23 1.47 7.51
N LEU A 233 25.85 2.02 6.36
CA LEU A 233 24.60 2.79 6.22
C LEU A 233 23.34 1.96 6.56
N PHE A 234 23.36 0.66 6.30
CA PHE A 234 22.28 -0.26 6.62
C PHE A 234 22.01 -0.40 8.13
N THR A 235 23.03 -0.19 8.97
CA THR A 235 22.90 -0.30 10.43
C THR A 235 21.90 0.69 11.04
N SER A 236 21.67 1.85 10.42
CA SER A 236 20.60 2.76 10.86
C SER A 236 19.23 2.11 10.80
N LEU A 237 18.97 1.33 9.75
CA LEU A 237 17.71 0.60 9.61
C LEU A 237 17.64 -0.56 10.60
N GLN A 238 18.73 -1.31 10.76
CA GLN A 238 18.78 -2.42 11.72
C GLN A 238 18.49 -1.92 13.14
N GLN A 239 19.13 -0.83 13.56
CA GLN A 239 18.85 -0.18 14.84
C GLN A 239 17.39 0.25 14.99
N ALA A 240 16.80 0.86 13.96
CA ALA A 240 15.39 1.25 14.00
C ALA A 240 14.44 0.05 14.15
N PHE A 241 14.73 -1.07 13.48
CA PHE A 241 13.98 -2.32 13.63
C PHE A 241 14.09 -2.92 15.03
N VAL A 242 15.30 -2.97 15.59
CA VAL A 242 15.52 -3.43 16.97
C VAL A 242 14.75 -2.55 17.96
N ASN A 243 14.90 -1.23 17.85
CA ASN A 243 14.19 -0.26 18.69
C ASN A 243 12.67 -0.41 18.62
N LEU A 244 12.12 -0.55 17.40
CA LEU A 244 10.69 -0.76 17.20
C LEU A 244 10.21 -2.06 17.87
N ARG A 245 10.94 -3.16 17.71
CA ARG A 245 10.56 -4.48 18.23
C ARG A 245 10.77 -4.60 19.74
N SER A 246 11.68 -3.79 20.30
CA SER A 246 11.86 -3.63 21.75
C SER A 246 10.91 -2.60 22.37
N GLY A 247 9.93 -2.06 21.63
CA GLY A 247 8.94 -1.12 22.16
C GLY A 247 9.49 0.29 22.46
N ARG A 248 10.61 0.66 21.85
CA ARG A 248 11.28 1.97 21.99
C ARG A 248 11.41 2.68 20.64
N PRO A 249 10.32 2.88 19.87
CA PRO A 249 10.42 3.60 18.60
C PRO A 249 10.94 5.02 18.84
N GLY A 250 11.72 5.53 17.90
CA GLY A 250 12.34 6.85 18.01
C GLY A 250 12.80 7.38 16.67
N GLN A 251 13.51 8.51 16.71
CA GLN A 251 14.18 9.05 15.52
C GLN A 251 15.16 8.03 14.95
N LEU A 252 15.32 8.05 13.62
CA LEU A 252 16.27 7.18 12.92
C LEU A 252 17.68 7.49 13.47
N PRO A 253 18.46 6.50 13.97
CA PRO A 253 19.78 6.72 14.56
C PRO A 253 20.92 6.65 13.53
N PRO A 254 22.09 7.24 13.83
CA PRO A 254 23.23 7.24 12.93
C PRO A 254 23.77 5.83 12.67
N PRO A 255 24.44 5.63 11.52
CA PRO A 255 25.15 4.39 11.26
C PRO A 255 26.16 4.09 12.36
N VAL A 256 26.28 2.82 12.75
CA VAL A 256 27.20 2.34 13.78
C VAL A 256 28.13 1.31 13.17
N GLU A 257 29.44 1.52 13.30
CA GLU A 257 30.43 0.53 12.87
C GLU A 257 30.34 -0.73 13.74
N ASN A 258 30.56 -1.89 13.13
CA ASN A 258 30.54 -3.19 13.82
C ASN A 258 29.24 -3.49 14.59
N TYR A 259 28.11 -2.87 14.23
CA TYR A 259 26.82 -3.10 14.91
C TYR A 259 26.46 -4.58 15.06
N ASP A 260 26.76 -5.40 14.04
CA ASP A 260 26.51 -6.84 14.08
C ASP A 260 27.33 -7.60 15.14
N ARG A 261 28.41 -7.04 15.70
CA ARG A 261 29.19 -7.71 16.77
C ARG A 261 28.50 -7.59 18.13
N ASP A 262 27.87 -6.45 18.38
CA ASP A 262 27.29 -6.11 19.68
C ASP A 262 25.82 -6.55 19.80
N LEU A 263 25.23 -7.02 18.69
CA LEU A 263 23.88 -7.57 18.67
C LEU A 263 23.79 -8.88 19.45
N ASP A 264 22.87 -8.92 20.40
CA ASP A 264 22.47 -10.15 21.06
C ASP A 264 21.91 -11.16 20.03
N PRO A 265 21.99 -12.48 20.32
CA PRO A 265 21.58 -13.51 19.36
C PRO A 265 20.10 -13.42 18.93
N VAL A 266 19.21 -12.93 19.80
CA VAL A 266 17.78 -12.82 19.52
C VAL A 266 17.53 -11.68 18.53
N ALA A 267 18.10 -10.50 18.78
CA ALA A 267 18.01 -9.37 17.87
C ALA A 267 18.63 -9.68 16.50
N ARG A 268 19.76 -10.41 16.48
CA ARG A 268 20.41 -10.86 15.23
C ARG A 268 19.48 -11.77 14.40
N SER A 269 18.88 -12.78 15.02
CA SER A 269 17.97 -13.71 14.35
C SER A 269 16.73 -12.99 13.82
N MET A 270 16.16 -12.09 14.63
CA MET A 270 15.03 -11.25 14.23
C MET A 270 15.37 -10.40 13.00
N LEU A 271 16.54 -9.76 12.97
CA LEU A 271 16.97 -8.92 11.85
C LEU A 271 17.18 -9.75 10.59
N ALA A 272 17.83 -10.91 10.71
CA ALA A 272 18.03 -11.84 9.60
C ALA A 272 16.70 -12.26 8.96
N GLN A 273 15.66 -12.51 9.76
CA GLN A 273 14.34 -12.86 9.25
C GLN A 273 13.62 -11.65 8.63
N ALA A 274 13.56 -10.51 9.34
CA ALA A 274 12.78 -9.34 8.91
C ALA A 274 13.39 -8.64 7.67
N LEU A 275 14.71 -8.71 7.51
CA LEU A 275 15.45 -8.03 6.45
C LEU A 275 16.05 -9.02 5.44
N SER A 276 15.53 -10.25 5.37
CA SER A 276 16.01 -11.28 4.43
C SER A 276 15.89 -10.90 2.95
N CYS A 277 15.01 -9.94 2.64
CA CYS A 277 14.85 -9.36 1.31
C CYS A 277 15.56 -8.01 1.15
N ALA A 278 16.61 -7.71 1.91
CA ALA A 278 17.43 -6.52 1.71
C ALA A 278 18.53 -6.77 0.67
N VAL A 279 18.84 -5.75 -0.13
CA VAL A 279 19.97 -5.72 -1.07
C VAL A 279 20.91 -4.61 -0.63
N VAL A 280 22.11 -4.99 -0.17
CA VAL A 280 23.07 -4.07 0.46
C VAL A 280 24.43 -4.26 -0.19
N GLY A 281 24.98 -3.20 -0.79
CA GLY A 281 26.32 -3.30 -1.37
C GLY A 281 26.74 -2.16 -2.31
N ALA A 282 27.84 -2.40 -3.00
CA ALA A 282 28.33 -1.62 -4.13
C ALA A 282 27.37 -1.73 -5.34
N PRO A 283 27.50 -0.89 -6.38
CA PRO A 283 26.57 -0.89 -7.51
C PRO A 283 26.38 -2.25 -8.17
N GLU A 284 27.46 -2.99 -8.39
CA GLU A 284 27.37 -4.31 -9.02
C GLU A 284 26.69 -5.35 -8.12
N THR A 285 26.96 -5.34 -6.81
CA THR A 285 26.26 -6.16 -5.81
C THR A 285 24.77 -5.86 -5.80
N VAL A 286 24.40 -4.59 -5.83
CA VAL A 286 23.00 -4.14 -5.86
C VAL A 286 22.31 -4.59 -7.15
N ARG A 287 22.98 -4.47 -8.29
CA ARG A 287 22.46 -4.94 -9.59
C ARG A 287 22.13 -6.43 -9.55
N GLN A 288 23.10 -7.23 -9.11
CA GLN A 288 22.96 -8.68 -9.04
C GLN A 288 21.86 -9.09 -8.06
N GLY A 289 21.78 -8.43 -6.90
CA GLY A 289 20.75 -8.67 -5.90
C GLY A 289 19.34 -8.34 -6.40
N ILE A 290 19.16 -7.18 -7.05
CA ILE A 290 17.88 -6.79 -7.68
C ILE A 290 17.50 -7.78 -8.78
N ASP A 291 18.43 -8.11 -9.69
CA ASP A 291 18.18 -9.05 -10.78
C ASP A 291 17.79 -10.44 -10.25
N ALA A 292 18.46 -10.93 -9.20
CA ALA A 292 18.13 -12.19 -8.54
C ALA A 292 16.74 -12.15 -7.88
N PHE A 293 16.42 -11.07 -7.18
CA PHE A 293 15.12 -10.90 -6.53
C PHE A 293 13.98 -10.84 -7.55
N VAL A 294 14.14 -10.11 -8.65
CA VAL A 294 13.15 -10.04 -9.74
C VAL A 294 12.98 -11.40 -10.40
N ARG A 295 14.07 -12.12 -10.71
CA ARG A 295 13.97 -13.46 -11.32
C ARG A 295 13.22 -14.45 -10.41
N ARG A 296 13.50 -14.43 -9.11
CA ARG A 296 12.86 -15.33 -8.14
C ARG A 296 11.38 -15.05 -8.00
N THR A 297 11.01 -13.77 -7.97
CA THR A 297 9.65 -13.36 -7.59
C THR A 297 8.75 -13.07 -8.79
N GLY A 298 9.30 -12.74 -9.95
CA GLY A 298 8.55 -12.29 -11.12
C GLY A 298 7.85 -10.94 -10.92
N ALA A 299 8.41 -10.04 -10.10
CA ALA A 299 7.82 -8.74 -9.84
C ALA A 299 7.77 -7.84 -11.09
N ASP A 300 6.61 -7.22 -11.34
CA ASP A 300 6.42 -6.23 -12.41
C ASP A 300 7.05 -4.89 -12.04
N GLU A 301 7.09 -4.59 -10.74
CA GLU A 301 7.62 -3.35 -10.19
C GLU A 301 8.29 -3.57 -8.82
N LEU A 302 9.37 -2.82 -8.55
CA LEU A 302 10.00 -2.79 -7.22
C LEU A 302 9.77 -1.44 -6.57
N MET A 303 9.31 -1.48 -5.34
CA MET A 303 9.14 -0.33 -4.48
C MET A 303 10.35 -0.26 -3.53
N VAL A 304 11.35 0.53 -3.92
CA VAL A 304 12.60 0.66 -3.18
C VAL A 304 12.40 1.60 -2.00
N THR A 305 12.68 1.12 -0.78
CA THR A 305 12.65 1.97 0.40
C THR A 305 14.00 2.64 0.60
N VAL A 306 13.99 3.94 0.82
CA VAL A 306 15.21 4.75 1.01
C VAL A 306 15.11 5.41 2.39
N ARG A 307 16.00 5.04 3.32
CA ARG A 307 16.05 5.60 4.69
C ARG A 307 17.48 5.94 5.12
N PRO A 308 18.16 6.89 4.45
CA PRO A 308 19.48 7.33 4.89
C PRO A 308 19.37 8.22 6.12
N HIS A 309 20.17 7.94 7.15
CA HIS A 309 20.23 8.75 8.37
C HIS A 309 20.82 10.16 8.17
N ARG A 310 21.77 10.33 7.26
CA ARG A 310 22.37 11.65 7.01
C ARG A 310 21.69 12.31 5.82
N ALA A 311 20.63 13.07 6.11
CA ALA A 311 19.88 13.88 5.16
C ALA A 311 20.37 15.34 5.11
N GLY A 312 21.68 15.55 5.30
CA GLY A 312 22.37 16.83 5.17
C GLY A 312 22.47 17.25 3.70
N ALA A 313 21.32 17.54 3.10
CA ALA A 313 21.05 17.77 1.70
C ALA A 313 21.35 16.54 0.85
N LEU A 314 20.29 15.89 0.37
CA LEU A 314 20.34 14.97 -0.77
C LEU A 314 21.05 15.60 -1.98
N LEU A 315 21.25 16.92 -2.00
CA LEU A 315 22.06 17.60 -3.00
C LEU A 315 23.51 17.94 -2.60
N ARG A 316 23.93 17.85 -1.32
CA ARG A 316 25.33 18.14 -0.90
C ARG A 316 26.09 16.94 -0.34
N ASP A 317 25.43 15.88 0.13
CA ASP A 317 26.09 14.62 0.51
C ASP A 317 25.95 13.56 -0.60
N PRO A 318 27.06 13.14 -1.26
CA PRO A 318 27.02 12.15 -2.35
C PRO A 318 26.46 10.78 -1.95
N ARG A 319 26.32 10.46 -0.66
CA ARG A 319 25.93 9.13 -0.17
C ARG A 319 24.42 8.86 -0.19
N GLY A 320 23.60 9.88 0.06
CA GLY A 320 22.13 9.77 -0.08
C GLY A 320 21.70 9.65 -1.55
N ARG A 321 22.40 10.35 -2.45
CA ARG A 321 22.24 10.22 -3.91
C ARG A 321 22.59 8.83 -4.40
N ALA A 322 23.67 8.25 -3.87
CA ALA A 322 24.15 6.92 -4.28
C ALA A 322 23.07 5.83 -4.14
N GLN A 323 22.19 5.87 -3.14
CA GLN A 323 21.16 4.83 -2.96
C GLN A 323 20.13 4.79 -4.10
N ILE A 324 19.71 5.95 -4.63
CA ILE A 324 18.71 6.06 -5.71
C ILE A 324 19.39 6.11 -7.09
N ASP A 325 20.54 6.76 -7.21
CA ASP A 325 21.33 6.80 -8.45
C ASP A 325 21.76 5.39 -8.88
N VAL A 326 22.16 4.54 -7.94
CA VAL A 326 22.58 3.17 -8.24
C VAL A 326 21.40 2.34 -8.70
N ALA A 327 20.28 2.33 -7.96
CA ALA A 327 19.13 1.52 -8.35
C ALA A 327 18.58 1.92 -9.74
N SER A 328 18.50 3.22 -10.07
CA SER A 328 18.02 3.69 -11.39
C SER A 328 18.97 3.41 -12.56
N ARG A 329 20.29 3.67 -12.42
CA ARG A 329 21.25 3.48 -13.52
C ARG A 329 21.41 2.00 -13.91
N LEU A 330 21.21 1.10 -12.95
CA LEU A 330 21.36 -0.34 -13.14
C LEU A 330 20.18 -0.98 -13.89
N THR A 331 18.98 -0.40 -13.81
CA THR A 331 17.86 -0.81 -14.67
C THR A 331 17.97 -0.18 -16.05
N ALA A 332 18.32 1.11 -16.16
CA ALA A 332 18.48 1.78 -17.46
C ALA A 332 19.61 1.21 -18.34
N GLY A 333 20.66 0.62 -17.74
CA GLY A 333 21.83 0.07 -18.42
C GLY A 333 21.60 -1.14 -19.36
N ARG A 334 20.37 -1.66 -19.50
CA ARG A 334 20.08 -2.73 -20.49
C ARG A 334 20.10 -2.27 -21.96
N LEU A 335 20.40 -0.99 -22.21
CA LEU A 335 20.52 -0.42 -23.55
C LEU A 335 21.92 0.16 -23.80
N SER A 336 22.99 -0.66 -23.82
CA SER A 336 24.24 -0.24 -24.51
C SER A 336 25.26 -1.34 -24.87
N THR A 337 24.94 -2.63 -24.79
CA THR A 337 25.85 -3.70 -25.27
C THR A 337 25.16 -4.66 -26.23
N GLY A 338 24.73 -4.13 -27.38
CA GLY A 338 24.16 -4.92 -28.47
C GLY A 338 24.63 -4.36 -29.81
N GLY A 339 25.85 -4.72 -30.21
CA GLY A 339 26.41 -4.34 -31.50
C GLY A 339 25.51 -4.72 -32.66
N ARG A 340 25.29 -3.78 -33.56
CA ARG A 340 24.63 -3.97 -34.87
C ARG A 340 25.20 -5.20 -35.57
N LYS A 341 24.38 -6.24 -35.71
CA LYS A 341 24.47 -7.15 -36.86
C LYS A 341 23.09 -7.25 -37.51
N ARG A 342 23.00 -6.66 -38.71
CA ARG A 342 21.91 -6.86 -39.66
C ARG A 342 21.89 -8.33 -40.09
N SER A 343 20.72 -8.96 -40.05
CA SER A 343 20.42 -10.04 -40.99
C SER A 343 18.93 -10.00 -41.35
N ARG A 344 18.65 -10.38 -42.60
CA ARG A 344 17.42 -10.16 -43.37
C ARG A 344 16.60 -11.46 -43.42
N LYS A 345 15.27 -11.31 -43.42
CA LYS A 345 14.21 -12.22 -43.94
C LYS A 345 14.03 -13.54 -43.14
N THR A 346 12.86 -14.17 -43.01
CA THR A 346 11.65 -14.29 -43.87
C THR A 346 10.40 -14.56 -43.02
N HIS A 347 9.23 -14.21 -43.55
CA HIS A 347 7.90 -14.67 -43.13
C HIS A 347 7.78 -16.20 -43.15
N LEU A 348 6.98 -16.76 -42.23
CA LEU A 348 6.00 -17.82 -42.51
C LEU A 348 5.02 -17.93 -41.34
N SER A 349 3.74 -17.85 -41.70
CA SER A 349 2.55 -18.08 -40.88
C SER A 349 2.35 -19.57 -40.60
N GLU A 350 1.84 -19.92 -39.43
CA GLU A 350 0.90 -21.04 -39.28
C GLU A 350 0.24 -21.03 -37.89
N ALA A 351 -1.10 -20.98 -37.88
CA ALA A 351 -1.94 -21.38 -36.75
C ALA A 351 -2.35 -22.84 -36.96
N PRO A 352 -2.63 -23.63 -35.90
CA PRO A 352 -4.02 -24.08 -35.78
C PRO A 352 -4.56 -24.37 -34.37
N ARG A 353 -5.88 -24.15 -34.28
CA ARG A 353 -6.96 -25.01 -33.73
C ARG A 353 -7.17 -25.14 -32.21
N ASN A 354 -8.33 -24.57 -31.84
CA ASN A 354 -9.31 -25.01 -30.86
C ASN A 354 -9.28 -26.51 -30.50
N SER A 355 -9.29 -26.79 -29.20
CA SER A 355 -9.90 -27.99 -28.63
C SER A 355 -10.76 -27.62 -27.42
N VAL A 356 -12.06 -27.83 -27.58
CA VAL A 356 -13.07 -27.80 -26.51
C VAL A 356 -12.81 -28.94 -25.54
N ARG A 357 -12.75 -28.67 -24.23
CA ARG A 357 -12.92 -29.70 -23.19
C ARG A 357 -14.02 -29.30 -22.21
N ARG A 358 -14.91 -30.27 -21.99
CA ARG A 358 -16.08 -30.24 -21.09
C ARG A 358 -15.67 -30.36 -19.62
N HIS A 359 -16.60 -29.92 -18.79
CA HIS A 359 -16.60 -29.76 -17.33
C HIS A 359 -16.05 -30.90 -16.48
N SER A 360 -15.44 -30.50 -15.36
CA SER A 360 -15.47 -31.21 -14.08
C SER A 360 -15.70 -30.17 -12.96
N ARG A 361 -16.74 -30.39 -12.16
CA ARG A 361 -17.14 -29.54 -11.01
C ARG A 361 -16.01 -29.47 -9.97
N PRO A 362 -15.69 -28.31 -9.38
CA PRO A 362 -14.91 -28.25 -8.15
C PRO A 362 -15.80 -28.44 -6.92
N ASP A 363 -15.15 -29.06 -5.95
CA ASP A 363 -15.62 -29.60 -4.69
C ASP A 363 -16.09 -28.52 -3.69
N HIS A 364 -17.03 -28.88 -2.82
CA HIS A 364 -17.66 -27.99 -1.85
C HIS A 364 -16.75 -27.77 -0.63
N SER A 365 -15.86 -26.77 -0.69
CA SER A 365 -15.21 -26.22 0.51
C SER A 365 -14.93 -24.71 0.48
N ASP A 366 -15.49 -23.97 -0.49
CA ASP A 366 -15.14 -22.56 -0.79
C ASP A 366 -16.11 -21.48 -0.22
N CYS A 367 -16.98 -21.81 0.74
CA CYS A 367 -18.07 -20.89 1.15
C CYS A 367 -17.81 -19.99 2.37
N ASP A 368 -16.65 -20.05 3.04
CA ASP A 368 -16.56 -19.54 4.42
C ASP A 368 -16.26 -18.03 4.59
N VAL A 369 -16.02 -17.28 3.52
CA VAL A 369 -15.85 -15.81 3.61
C VAL A 369 -17.19 -15.07 3.48
N PHE A 370 -18.15 -15.64 2.74
CA PHE A 370 -19.46 -15.02 2.51
C PHE A 370 -20.55 -15.53 3.47
N ALA A 371 -20.46 -16.77 3.95
CA ALA A 371 -21.45 -17.35 4.85
C ALA A 371 -21.59 -16.60 6.19
N ARG A 372 -20.53 -15.94 6.67
CA ARG A 372 -20.56 -15.12 7.89
C ARG A 372 -21.21 -13.74 7.72
N ALA A 373 -21.44 -13.30 6.48
CA ALA A 373 -22.06 -12.01 6.14
C ALA A 373 -23.48 -12.13 5.56
N GLY A 374 -23.99 -13.34 5.34
CA GLY A 374 -25.39 -13.56 4.92
C GLY A 374 -25.74 -13.18 3.47
N PHE A 375 -24.77 -12.85 2.60
CA PHE A 375 -25.03 -12.47 1.21
C PHE A 375 -24.18 -13.27 0.21
N THR A 376 -24.79 -13.76 -0.86
CA THR A 376 -24.19 -14.69 -1.83
C THR A 376 -23.57 -14.01 -3.07
N SER A 377 -23.60 -12.67 -3.19
CA SER A 377 -22.92 -11.91 -4.26
C SER A 377 -22.92 -10.39 -4.03
N VAL A 378 -22.05 -9.66 -4.76
CA VAL A 378 -22.04 -8.18 -4.85
C VAL A 378 -23.39 -7.62 -5.32
N ARG A 379 -24.12 -8.37 -6.15
CA ARG A 379 -25.47 -8.01 -6.61
C ARG A 379 -26.49 -8.08 -5.47
N ALA A 380 -26.35 -9.01 -4.54
CA ALA A 380 -27.21 -9.13 -3.36
C ALA A 380 -26.98 -7.98 -2.37
N TYR A 381 -25.73 -7.54 -2.19
CA TYR A 381 -25.39 -6.36 -1.39
C TYR A 381 -26.03 -5.07 -1.96
N ARG A 382 -25.94 -4.86 -3.28
CA ARG A 382 -26.56 -3.71 -3.97
C ARG A 382 -28.09 -3.67 -3.85
N ALA A 383 -28.75 -4.82 -3.74
CA ALA A 383 -30.21 -4.89 -3.59
C ALA A 383 -30.67 -4.55 -2.16
N ALA A 384 -29.90 -4.92 -1.14
CA ALA A 384 -30.23 -4.66 0.27
C ALA A 384 -30.10 -3.19 0.67
N ASN A 385 -29.19 -2.44 0.01
CA ASN A 385 -28.92 -1.03 0.32
C ASN A 385 -29.68 -0.01 -0.53
N ARG A 386 -30.77 -0.42 -1.21
CA ARG A 386 -31.66 0.53 -1.89
C ARG A 386 -32.54 1.28 -0.88
N PRO A 387 -32.65 2.62 -0.95
CA PRO A 387 -33.44 3.42 -0.01
C PRO A 387 -34.92 3.01 0.09
N GLN A 388 -35.47 2.47 -1.00
CA GLN A 388 -36.88 2.08 -1.12
C GLN A 388 -37.28 0.85 -0.28
N ASN A 389 -36.30 0.11 0.27
CA ASN A 389 -36.54 -1.13 1.02
C ASN A 389 -36.63 -0.93 2.55
N TRP A 390 -36.50 0.31 3.03
CA TRP A 390 -36.57 0.66 4.44
C TRP A 390 -37.90 1.36 4.74
N ARG A 391 -38.75 0.72 5.56
CA ARG A 391 -40.00 1.33 6.04
C ARG A 391 -39.88 1.62 7.54
N PHE A 392 -40.18 2.86 7.92
CA PHE A 392 -40.37 3.24 9.31
C PHE A 392 -41.81 2.95 9.70
N SER A 393 -42.00 2.17 10.76
CA SER A 393 -43.32 1.86 11.30
C SER A 393 -43.32 2.06 12.82
N THR A 394 -44.30 2.81 13.31
CA THR A 394 -44.63 2.88 14.73
C THR A 394 -45.46 1.65 15.11
N VAL A 395 -45.10 0.99 16.22
CA VAL A 395 -45.88 -0.13 16.76
C VAL A 395 -46.74 0.41 17.92
N PRO A 396 -48.09 0.34 17.85
CA PRO A 396 -48.94 0.78 18.94
C PRO A 396 -48.72 -0.07 20.20
N GLY A 397 -48.60 0.56 21.37
CA GLY A 397 -48.56 -0.13 22.67
C GLY A 397 -47.17 -0.43 23.27
N ARG A 398 -46.07 0.01 22.64
CA ARG A 398 -44.74 0.05 23.28
C ARG A 398 -44.20 1.48 23.16
N GLY A 399 -43.71 2.03 24.27
CA GLY A 399 -43.20 3.41 24.33
C GLY A 399 -42.21 3.73 23.20
N SER A 400 -42.06 5.02 22.91
CA SER A 400 -41.31 5.63 21.82
C SER A 400 -39.93 5.00 21.56
N ALA A 401 -39.92 3.93 20.76
CA ALA A 401 -38.74 3.29 20.20
C ALA A 401 -38.98 3.10 18.70
N TRP A 402 -38.08 3.64 17.89
CA TRP A 402 -38.11 3.53 16.43
C TRP A 402 -37.58 2.15 16.03
N TRP A 403 -38.37 1.38 15.28
CA TRP A 403 -37.98 0.06 14.80
C TRP A 403 -37.65 0.12 13.31
N MET A 404 -36.46 -0.36 12.92
CA MET A 404 -36.12 -0.60 11.51
C MET A 404 -36.54 -2.01 11.10
N ARG A 405 -37.31 -2.14 10.01
CA ARG A 405 -37.59 -3.41 9.35
C ARG A 405 -37.02 -3.41 7.94
N CYS A 406 -36.20 -4.42 7.63
CA CYS A 406 -35.80 -4.77 6.27
C CYS A 406 -36.88 -5.69 5.68
N ALA A 407 -37.43 -5.35 4.50
CA ALA A 407 -38.52 -6.10 3.89
C ALA A 407 -38.16 -7.55 3.47
N GLY A 408 -36.88 -7.93 3.51
CA GLY A 408 -36.38 -9.25 3.09
C GLY A 408 -35.86 -10.16 4.21
N CYS A 409 -35.88 -9.74 5.48
CA CYS A 409 -35.28 -10.49 6.57
C CYS A 409 -36.26 -10.60 7.75
N LEU A 410 -36.73 -11.82 8.06
CA LEU A 410 -37.67 -12.11 9.16
C LEU A 410 -37.06 -11.94 10.58
N ARG A 411 -35.92 -11.26 10.74
CA ARG A 411 -35.27 -11.05 12.03
C ARG A 411 -35.38 -9.60 12.51
N LEU A 412 -35.89 -9.44 13.73
CA LEU A 412 -35.88 -8.19 14.49
C LEU A 412 -34.46 -7.90 14.99
N VAL A 413 -33.97 -6.67 14.77
CA VAL A 413 -32.70 -6.18 15.34
C VAL A 413 -33.03 -5.37 16.60
N PRO A 414 -32.34 -5.57 17.74
CA PRO A 414 -32.61 -4.83 18.97
C PRO A 414 -32.17 -3.36 18.86
N PRO A 415 -32.84 -2.43 19.57
CA PRO A 415 -32.62 -0.99 19.41
C PRO A 415 -31.27 -0.53 19.98
N VAL A 416 -30.58 0.32 19.23
CA VAL A 416 -29.47 1.15 19.72
C VAL A 416 -30.10 2.31 20.49
N LEU A 417 -29.87 2.36 21.82
CA LEU A 417 -30.31 3.43 22.70
C LEU A 417 -29.55 4.73 22.39
N ILE A 418 -30.23 5.70 21.79
CA ILE A 418 -29.77 7.09 21.68
C ILE A 418 -30.27 7.83 22.93
N TYR A 419 -29.35 8.25 23.81
CA TYR A 419 -29.67 9.14 24.92
C TYR A 419 -29.93 10.55 24.37
N ALA A 420 -31.15 11.06 24.56
CA ALA A 420 -31.47 12.48 24.38
C ALA A 420 -31.32 13.23 25.72
N PRO A 421 -30.77 14.46 25.75
CA PRO A 421 -30.69 15.24 26.98
C PRO A 421 -32.08 15.74 27.36
N THR A 422 -32.46 15.49 28.61
CA THR A 422 -33.71 15.96 29.21
C THR A 422 -33.66 17.47 29.42
N ALA A 423 -34.51 18.23 28.73
CA ALA A 423 -34.93 19.54 29.19
C ALA A 423 -35.99 19.35 30.30
N ARG A 424 -35.87 20.12 31.39
CA ARG A 424 -36.86 20.28 32.45
C ARG A 424 -36.86 21.75 32.88
N PRO A 425 -37.97 22.22 33.46
CA PRO A 425 -39.29 22.40 32.87
C PRO A 425 -39.46 23.84 32.38
#